data_AF-A0A7W1IQ53-F1
#
_entry.id   AF-A0A7W1IQ53-F1
#
_cell.length_a   1.000
_cell.length_b   1.000
_cell.length_c   1.000
_cell.angle_alpha   90.00
_cell.angle_beta   90.00
_cell.angle_gamma   90.00
#
_symmetry.space_group_name_H-M   'P 1'
#
loop_
_entity.id
_entity.type
_entity.pdbx_description
1 polymer ?
#
loop_
_entity_poly.entity_id
_entity_poly.type
_entity_poly.pdbx_seq_one_letter_code
_entity_poly.pdbx_strand_id
1 'polypeptide(L)'
;YNSDDPVGSLDASILTEHILSPLFGIHDLKIDKRIGFISGIKGPEALKKSVDEDKSEVAFGLYPVTMDQLKWIADTNNIMPPKSTWVEPKMRSGLVIYSFEDDNNS
;
A
#
# COMPACT_ATOMS: atom_id res chain seq x y z
N TYR A 1 9.86 -3.61 12.77
CA TYR A 1 9.28 -2.29 13.04
C TYR A 1 10.43 -1.34 13.32
N ASN A 2 10.73 -0.43 12.38
CA ASN A 2 11.80 0.55 12.52
C ASN A 2 11.17 1.95 12.60
N SER A 3 11.21 2.58 13.77
CA SER A 3 10.60 3.90 14.02
C SER A 3 11.32 5.07 13.35
N ASP A 4 12.47 4.83 12.72
CA ASP A 4 13.25 5.86 12.04
C ASP A 4 13.06 5.85 10.51
N ASP A 5 12.41 4.81 9.97
CA ASP A 5 12.11 4.69 8.54
C ASP A 5 10.62 4.36 8.29
N PRO A 6 9.79 5.40 8.12
CA PRO A 6 8.36 5.26 7.86
C PRO A 6 8.01 4.59 6.57
N VAL A 7 8.79 4.88 5.53
CA VAL A 7 8.52 4.36 4.21
C VAL A 7 9.01 2.92 4.16
N GLY A 8 10.20 2.62 4.67
CA GLY A 8 10.74 1.26 4.73
C GLY A 8 9.90 0.28 5.57
N SER A 9 9.11 0.80 6.52
CA SER A 9 8.20 -0.02 7.34
C SER A 9 6.88 -0.39 6.65
N LEU A 10 6.60 0.14 5.45
CA LEU A 10 5.41 -0.24 4.68
C LEU A 10 5.59 -1.61 4.02
N ASP A 11 4.53 -2.42 4.02
CA ASP A 11 4.53 -3.73 3.32
C ASP A 11 4.95 -3.62 1.85
N ALA A 12 4.54 -2.54 1.16
CA ALA A 12 4.94 -2.28 -0.23
C ALA A 12 6.46 -2.09 -0.38
N SER A 13 7.09 -1.42 0.57
CA SER A 13 8.54 -1.19 0.60
C SER A 13 9.29 -2.47 0.93
N ILE A 14 8.83 -3.21 1.94
CA ILE A 14 9.38 -4.53 2.33
C ILE A 14 9.28 -5.51 1.16
N LEU A 15 8.11 -5.59 0.50
CA LEU A 15 7.90 -6.41 -0.69
C LEU A 15 8.87 -6.00 -1.82
N THR A 16 9.04 -4.70 -2.04
CA THR A 16 9.94 -4.20 -3.09
C THR A 16 11.40 -4.52 -2.79
N GLU A 17 11.85 -4.30 -1.57
CA GLU A 17 13.24 -4.52 -1.14
C GLU A 17 13.62 -6.00 -1.14
N HIS A 18 12.75 -6.87 -0.60
CA HIS A 18 13.11 -8.27 -0.36
C HIS A 18 12.71 -9.22 -1.49
N ILE A 19 11.73 -8.86 -2.32
CA ILE A 19 11.18 -9.77 -3.35
C ILE A 19 11.29 -9.13 -4.72
N LEU A 20 10.70 -7.96 -4.93
CA LEU A 20 10.55 -7.42 -6.29
C LEU A 20 11.86 -6.93 -6.89
N SER A 21 12.70 -6.25 -6.11
CA SER A 21 14.03 -5.81 -6.54
C SER A 21 14.97 -6.99 -6.79
N PRO A 22 15.22 -7.91 -5.84
CA PRO A 22 16.23 -8.95 -6.03
C PRO A 22 15.79 -10.05 -7.00
N LEU A 23 14.50 -10.39 -7.08
CA LEU A 23 14.03 -11.50 -7.92
C LEU A 23 13.52 -11.04 -9.29
N PHE A 24 12.87 -9.87 -9.35
CA PHE A 24 12.18 -9.41 -10.56
C PHE A 24 12.79 -8.13 -11.18
N GLY A 25 13.79 -7.51 -10.51
CA GLY A 25 14.40 -6.26 -10.94
C GLY A 25 13.41 -5.10 -11.01
N ILE A 26 12.40 -5.09 -10.14
CA ILE A 26 11.40 -4.01 -10.05
C ILE A 26 11.76 -3.16 -8.83
N HIS A 27 12.20 -1.92 -9.09
CA HIS A 27 12.67 -1.00 -8.05
C HIS A 27 11.66 0.11 -7.70
N ASP A 28 10.79 0.48 -8.64
CA ASP A 28 9.77 1.51 -8.41
C ASP A 28 8.42 1.07 -9.01
N LEU A 29 7.49 0.74 -8.11
CA LEU A 29 6.13 0.29 -8.41
C LEU A 29 5.30 1.34 -9.18
N LYS A 30 5.66 2.63 -9.13
CA LYS A 30 4.89 3.71 -9.75
C LYS A 30 5.16 3.86 -11.24
N ILE A 31 6.35 3.48 -11.69
CA ILE A 31 6.81 3.71 -13.06
C ILE A 31 7.04 2.41 -13.83
N ASP A 32 7.20 1.27 -13.14
CA ASP A 32 7.39 -0.01 -13.80
C ASP A 32 6.09 -0.47 -14.46
N LYS A 33 6.13 -0.57 -15.80
CA LYS A 33 4.98 -0.93 -16.64
C LYS A 33 4.50 -2.38 -16.43
N ARG A 34 5.30 -3.22 -15.76
CA ARG A 34 4.95 -4.60 -15.42
C ARG A 34 4.04 -4.70 -14.20
N ILE A 35 3.82 -3.59 -13.49
CA ILE A 35 2.98 -3.54 -12.29
C ILE A 35 1.57 -3.09 -12.64
N GLY A 36 0.58 -3.86 -12.19
CA GLY A 36 -0.83 -3.51 -12.21
C GLY A 36 -1.36 -3.32 -10.78
N PHE A 37 -2.30 -2.38 -10.62
CA PHE A 37 -2.97 -2.14 -9.33
C PHE A 37 -4.44 -2.52 -9.42
N ILE A 38 -4.90 -3.32 -8.46
CA ILE A 38 -6.31 -3.65 -8.28
C ILE A 38 -6.83 -2.85 -7.08
N SER A 39 -7.93 -2.14 -7.28
CA SER A 39 -8.58 -1.39 -6.21
C SER A 39 -9.02 -2.32 -5.08
N GLY A 40 -8.74 -1.93 -3.83
CA GLY A 40 -9.05 -2.71 -2.63
C GLY A 40 -10.54 -3.05 -2.48
N ILE A 41 -11.45 -2.24 -3.05
CA ILE A 41 -12.89 -2.51 -3.07
C ILE A 41 -13.25 -3.83 -3.78
N LYS A 42 -12.38 -4.32 -4.66
CA LYS A 42 -12.62 -5.56 -5.41
C LYS A 42 -12.21 -6.81 -4.64
N GLY A 43 -11.55 -6.64 -3.49
CA GLY A 43 -11.17 -7.74 -2.61
C GLY A 43 -10.09 -8.67 -3.18
N PRO A 44 -9.72 -9.70 -2.40
CA PRO A 44 -8.75 -10.71 -2.80
C PRO A 44 -9.20 -11.56 -4.00
N GLU A 45 -10.51 -11.68 -4.25
CA GLU A 45 -11.06 -12.42 -5.39
C GLU A 45 -10.60 -11.83 -6.73
N ALA A 46 -10.46 -10.51 -6.81
CA ALA A 46 -9.97 -9.87 -8.03
C ALA A 46 -8.46 -10.10 -8.27
N LEU A 47 -7.66 -10.21 -7.21
CA LEU A 47 -6.25 -10.61 -7.33
C LEU A 47 -6.15 -12.03 -7.84
N LYS A 48 -6.91 -12.96 -7.23
CA LYS A 48 -6.97 -14.35 -7.68
C LYS A 48 -7.39 -14.45 -9.14
N LYS A 49 -8.49 -13.79 -9.50
CA LYS A 49 -8.99 -13.78 -10.88
C LYS A 49 -7.96 -13.24 -11.87
N SER A 50 -7.15 -12.25 -11.51
CA SER A 50 -6.11 -11.75 -12.40
C SER A 50 -5.04 -12.79 -12.70
N VAL A 51 -4.73 -13.67 -11.75
CA VAL A 51 -3.75 -14.75 -11.95
C VAL A 51 -4.40 -15.90 -12.70
N ASP A 52 -5.61 -16.30 -12.32
CA ASP A 52 -6.37 -17.38 -12.95
C ASP A 52 -6.69 -17.10 -14.44
N GLU A 53 -6.76 -15.84 -14.85
CA GLU A 53 -7.00 -15.41 -16.24
C GLU A 53 -5.70 -15.08 -17.01
N ASP A 54 -4.52 -15.46 -16.50
CA ASP A 54 -3.20 -15.20 -17.10
C ASP A 54 -2.92 -13.71 -17.40
N LYS A 55 -3.61 -12.79 -16.70
CA LYS A 55 -3.37 -11.34 -16.83
C LYS A 55 -2.17 -10.89 -16.01
N SER A 56 -1.86 -11.63 -14.95
CA SER A 56 -0.70 -11.41 -14.08
C SER A 56 -0.10 -12.75 -13.71
N GLU A 57 1.23 -12.86 -13.73
CA GLU A 57 1.95 -14.09 -13.32
C GLU A 57 1.85 -14.35 -11.81
N VAL A 58 1.75 -13.29 -11.02
CA VAL A 58 1.67 -13.34 -9.56
C VAL A 58 0.92 -12.12 -9.05
N ALA A 59 0.19 -12.29 -7.95
CA ALA A 59 -0.50 -11.22 -7.26
C ALA A 59 -0.12 -11.20 -5.78
N PHE A 60 0.09 -10.00 -5.23
CA PHE A 60 0.41 -9.78 -3.82
C PHE A 60 -0.71 -8.97 -3.17
N GLY A 61 -1.26 -9.49 -2.07
CA GLY A 61 -2.12 -8.72 -1.17
C GLY A 61 -1.25 -8.02 -0.14
N LEU A 62 -1.47 -6.72 0.05
CA LEU A 62 -0.76 -5.91 1.06
C LEU A 62 -1.75 -5.47 2.13
N TYR A 63 -1.31 -5.38 3.38
CA TYR A 63 -2.15 -4.77 4.40
C TYR A 63 -2.35 -3.28 4.10
N PRO A 64 -3.55 -2.75 4.37
CA PRO A 64 -3.82 -1.34 4.18
C PRO A 64 -2.89 -0.53 5.08
N VAL A 65 -2.34 0.56 4.53
CA VAL A 65 -1.58 1.52 5.33
C VAL A 65 -2.53 2.13 6.34
N THR A 66 -2.19 2.04 7.62
CA THR A 66 -3.04 2.60 8.68
C THR A 66 -3.01 4.12 8.64
N MET A 67 -4.06 4.77 9.16
CA MET A 67 -4.09 6.23 9.26
C MET A 67 -2.93 6.79 10.07
N ASP A 68 -2.45 6.05 11.08
CA ASP A 68 -1.31 6.49 11.88
C ASP A 68 0.02 6.33 11.15
N GLN A 69 0.18 5.28 10.33
CA GLN A 69 1.32 5.16 9.42
C GLN A 69 1.31 6.26 8.36
N LEU A 70 0.15 6.57 7.77
CA LEU A 70 0.01 7.68 6.83
C LEU A 70 0.39 9.01 7.48
N LYS A 71 -0.13 9.30 8.69
CA LYS A 71 0.22 10.49 9.47
C LYS A 71 1.71 10.57 9.72
N TRP A 72 2.29 9.48 10.21
CA TRP A 72 3.71 9.42 10.50
C TRP A 72 4.58 9.62 9.25
N ILE A 73 4.24 9.00 8.11
CA ILE A 73 4.94 9.24 6.83
C ILE A 73 4.84 10.72 6.42
N ALA A 74 3.65 11.32 6.51
CA ALA A 74 3.45 12.73 6.18
C ALA A 74 4.26 13.65 7.12
N ASP A 75 4.27 13.35 8.42
CA ASP A 75 5.00 14.10 9.44
C ASP A 75 6.51 13.98 9.26
N THR A 76 7.01 12.80 8.87
CA THR A 76 8.45 12.57 8.67
C THR A 76 8.93 13.16 7.34
N ASN A 77 8.08 13.15 6.31
CA ASN A 77 8.42 13.67 5.00
C ASN A 77 8.11 15.17 4.83
N ASN A 78 7.47 15.84 5.83
CA ASN A 78 7.14 17.28 5.78
C ASN A 78 7.24 18.09 7.11
N ILE A 79 7.27 17.48 8.31
CA ILE A 79 7.02 18.10 9.64
C ILE A 79 5.73 18.95 9.69
N MET A 80 4.74 18.59 10.54
CA MET A 80 3.91 19.63 11.16
C MET A 80 3.65 19.43 12.68
N PRO A 81 3.86 20.49 13.51
CA PRO A 81 3.73 20.47 14.97
C PRO A 81 2.28 20.82 15.40
N PRO A 82 1.97 20.97 16.71
CA PRO A 82 0.64 20.67 17.23
C PRO A 82 -0.46 21.62 16.72
N LYS A 83 -1.57 20.97 16.38
CA LYS A 83 -2.84 21.45 15.84
C LYS A 83 -2.89 21.69 14.32
N SER A 84 -3.31 20.60 13.67
CA SER A 84 -4.29 20.56 12.57
C SER A 84 -3.91 21.18 11.23
N THR A 85 -3.77 20.34 10.19
CA THR A 85 -4.78 20.17 9.11
C THR A 85 -4.34 19.00 8.22
N TRP A 86 -5.08 17.90 8.23
CA TRP A 86 -4.83 16.72 7.39
C TRP A 86 -5.49 16.91 6.01
N VAL A 87 -4.68 17.06 4.96
CA VAL A 87 -5.15 16.99 3.58
C VAL A 87 -4.77 15.62 3.04
N GLU A 88 -5.78 14.86 2.57
CA GLU A 88 -5.59 13.52 2.02
C GLU A 88 -4.52 13.56 0.89
N PRO A 89 -3.40 12.82 1.03
CA PRO A 89 -2.37 12.80 0.01
C PRO A 89 -2.99 12.26 -1.28
N LYS A 90 -2.81 12.97 -2.40
CA LYS A 90 -3.29 12.53 -3.72
C LYS A 90 -2.50 11.29 -4.16
N MET A 91 -2.88 10.13 -3.63
CA MET A 91 -2.49 8.83 -4.16
C MET A 91 -3.24 8.69 -5.47
N ARG A 92 -2.53 8.95 -6.58
CA ARG A 92 -3.07 8.76 -7.92
C ARG A 92 -3.29 7.24 -8.11
N SER A 93 -4.49 6.82 -7.71
CA SER A 93 -5.22 5.59 -8.03
C SER A 93 -4.46 4.27 -7.85
N GLY A 94 -4.30 3.82 -6.61
CA GLY A 94 -3.72 2.50 -6.36
C GLY A 94 -3.79 1.96 -4.93
N LEU A 95 -4.70 2.42 -4.07
CA LEU A 95 -5.13 1.71 -2.85
C LEU A 95 -6.39 2.40 -2.32
N VAL A 96 -7.55 1.73 -2.40
CA VAL A 96 -8.78 2.23 -1.76
C VAL A 96 -8.90 1.56 -0.41
N ILE A 97 -8.83 2.36 0.65
CA ILE A 97 -8.92 1.95 2.04
C ILE A 97 -10.40 1.80 2.38
N TYR A 98 -10.82 0.59 2.72
CA TYR A 98 -12.09 0.36 3.40
C TYR A 98 -11.78 -0.41 4.67
N SER A 99 -11.82 0.28 5.80
CA SER A 99 -11.79 -0.35 7.12
C SER A 99 -13.21 -0.82 7.41
N PHE A 100 -13.45 -2.13 7.37
CA PHE A 100 -14.62 -2.69 8.03
C PHE A 100 -14.28 -2.76 9.52
N GLU A 101 -14.71 -1.76 10.29
CA GLU A 101 -15.01 -1.99 11.69
C GLU A 101 -16.29 -2.82 11.70
N ASP A 102 -16.17 -4.11 12.00
CA ASP A 102 -17.31 -4.91 12.42
C ASP A 102 -17.74 -4.41 13.82
N ASP A 103 -18.52 -3.33 13.84
CA ASP A 103 -19.45 -3.06 14.92
C ASP A 103 -20.59 -4.08 14.84
N ASN A 104 -20.34 -5.28 15.36
CA ASN A 104 -21.41 -6.17 15.80
C ASN A 104 -21.39 -6.22 17.34
N ASN A 105 -21.86 -5.11 17.91
CA ASN A 105 -22.46 -5.13 19.23
C ASN A 105 -23.93 -5.57 19.11
N SER A 106 -24.22 -6.72 19.74
CA SER A 106 -25.52 -7.29 20.08
C SER A 106 -26.31 -8.08 19.03
#